data_AF-A0A920E9R8-F1
#
_entry.id   AF-A0A920E9R8-F1
#
_cell.length_a   1.000
_cell.length_b   1.000
_cell.length_c   1.000
_cell.angle_alpha   90.00
_cell.angle_beta   90.00
_cell.angle_gamma   90.00
#
_symmetry.space_group_name_H-M   'P 1'
#
loop_
_entity.id
_entity.type
_entity.pdbx_description
1 polymer ?
#
loop_
_entity_poly.entity_id
_entity_poly.type
_entity_poly.pdbx_seq_one_letter_code
_entity_poly.pdbx_strand_id
1 'polypeptide(L)'
;MQVSKLFEPKKIGETSLGGKVVSYFFLIVWAIIVIFPIYWLFITSFKLPEDVKFYPTYLPWIDFNPSLHAWENILFVDSEDTYHSYFNSIIISFFSTILSIIVGSLAAYALARIKYAPNFRTIFLFVMIMASAFVIVGKYSVDWSLGTAVGLVLFYFLWRALLKQIYHLFSNLLH
;
A
#
# COMPACT_ATOMS: atom_id res chain seq x y z
N MET A 1 -3.49 -15.13 -47.85
CA MET A 1 -2.64 -13.92 -48.02
C MET A 1 -3.23 -12.64 -47.41
N GLN A 2 -4.21 -12.71 -46.47
CA GLN A 2 -4.87 -11.51 -45.90
C GLN A 2 -4.60 -11.30 -44.39
N VAL A 3 -4.22 -12.34 -43.64
CA VAL A 3 -4.03 -12.25 -42.17
C VAL A 3 -2.75 -11.49 -41.78
N SER A 4 -1.68 -11.60 -42.56
CA SER A 4 -0.41 -10.88 -42.27
C SER A 4 -0.58 -9.37 -42.30
N LYS A 5 -1.42 -8.84 -43.20
CA LYS A 5 -1.74 -7.41 -43.30
C LYS A 5 -2.42 -6.83 -42.06
N LEU A 6 -3.05 -7.67 -41.21
CA LEU A 6 -3.65 -7.23 -39.95
C LEU A 6 -2.59 -6.92 -38.88
N PHE A 7 -1.42 -7.56 -38.98
CA PHE A 7 -0.31 -7.40 -38.04
C PHE A 7 0.75 -6.40 -38.53
N GLU A 8 0.60 -5.87 -39.75
CA GLU A 8 1.44 -4.81 -40.28
C GLU A 8 0.98 -3.44 -39.74
N PRO A 9 1.86 -2.69 -39.06
CA PRO A 9 1.54 -1.35 -38.59
C PRO A 9 1.40 -0.37 -39.77
N LYS A 10 0.36 0.46 -39.75
CA LYS A 10 0.05 1.41 -40.83
C LYS A 10 1.07 2.57 -40.91
N LYS A 11 1.77 2.86 -39.80
CA LYS A 11 2.85 3.85 -39.67
C LYS A 11 3.87 3.39 -38.61
N ILE A 12 5.12 3.83 -38.74
CA ILE A 12 6.18 3.58 -37.74
C ILE A 12 5.80 4.32 -36.44
N GLY A 13 5.54 3.58 -35.37
CA GLY A 13 5.06 4.08 -34.08
C GLY A 13 3.59 3.77 -33.76
N GLU A 14 2.81 3.25 -34.71
CA GLU A 14 1.44 2.78 -34.47
C GLU A 14 1.40 1.26 -34.26
N THR A 15 0.65 0.78 -33.28
CA THR A 15 0.41 -0.65 -33.10
C THR A 15 -0.50 -1.18 -34.21
N SER A 16 -0.18 -2.35 -34.75
CA SER A 16 -0.99 -3.00 -35.79
C SER A 16 -2.38 -3.37 -35.26
N LEU A 17 -3.37 -3.50 -36.16
CA LEU A 17 -4.76 -3.79 -35.77
C LEU A 17 -4.86 -5.11 -34.99
N GLY A 18 -4.16 -6.14 -35.45
CA GLY A 18 -4.05 -7.43 -34.76
C GLY A 18 -3.34 -7.33 -33.41
N GLY A 19 -2.25 -6.54 -33.34
CA GLY A 19 -1.57 -6.25 -32.07
C GLY A 19 -2.48 -5.57 -31.05
N LYS A 20 -3.28 -4.57 -31.49
CA LYS A 20 -4.30 -3.93 -30.63
C LYS A 20 -5.31 -4.95 -30.13
N VAL A 21 -5.92 -5.74 -31.00
CA VAL A 21 -6.94 -6.72 -30.59
C VAL A 21 -6.40 -7.68 -29.53
N VAL A 22 -5.18 -8.19 -29.72
CA VAL A 22 -4.53 -9.08 -28.74
C VAL A 22 -4.25 -8.34 -27.43
N SER A 23 -3.68 -7.14 -27.46
CA SER A 23 -3.42 -6.34 -26.26
C SER A 23 -4.70 -6.00 -25.49
N TYR A 24 -5.74 -5.55 -26.18
CA TYR A 24 -7.04 -5.24 -25.56
C TYR A 24 -7.71 -6.48 -24.99
N PHE A 25 -7.60 -7.64 -25.65
CA PHE A 25 -8.07 -8.91 -25.11
C PHE A 25 -7.42 -9.22 -23.75
N PHE A 26 -6.08 -9.17 -23.67
CA PHE A 26 -5.38 -9.39 -22.41
C PHE A 26 -5.70 -8.34 -21.35
N LEU A 27 -5.82 -7.06 -21.73
CA LEU A 27 -6.22 -5.99 -20.80
C LEU A 27 -7.62 -6.19 -20.25
N ILE A 28 -8.60 -6.61 -21.07
CA ILE A 28 -9.97 -6.88 -20.63
C ILE A 28 -9.99 -8.09 -19.69
N VAL A 29 -9.32 -9.18 -20.05
CA VAL A 29 -9.22 -10.37 -19.18
C VAL A 29 -8.60 -10.01 -17.84
N TRP A 30 -7.50 -9.24 -17.85
CA TRP A 30 -6.85 -8.77 -16.62
C TRP A 30 -7.74 -7.83 -15.81
N ALA A 31 -8.45 -6.91 -16.46
CA ALA A 31 -9.39 -6.02 -15.81
C ALA A 31 -10.52 -6.78 -15.10
N ILE A 32 -11.07 -7.84 -15.72
CA ILE A 32 -12.08 -8.69 -15.09
C ILE A 32 -11.55 -9.33 -13.80
N ILE A 33 -10.31 -9.85 -13.84
CA ILE A 33 -9.67 -10.46 -12.66
C ILE A 33 -9.53 -9.44 -11.52
N VAL A 34 -9.14 -8.20 -11.84
CA VAL A 34 -8.96 -7.12 -10.84
C VAL A 34 -10.30 -6.58 -10.34
N ILE A 35 -11.32 -6.51 -11.19
CA ILE A 35 -12.66 -6.01 -10.83
C ILE A 35 -13.42 -7.02 -9.99
N PHE A 36 -13.20 -8.32 -10.19
CA PHE A 36 -13.88 -9.38 -9.43
C PHE A 36 -13.88 -9.19 -7.90
N PRO A 37 -12.74 -8.97 -7.21
CA PRO A 37 -12.73 -8.73 -5.77
C PRO A 37 -13.46 -7.43 -5.37
N ILE A 38 -13.44 -6.39 -6.21
CA ILE A 38 -14.17 -5.14 -5.97
C ILE A 38 -15.68 -5.38 -6.07
N TYR A 39 -16.10 -6.11 -7.10
CA TYR A 39 -17.48 -6.54 -7.27
C TYR A 39 -17.95 -7.34 -6.05
N TRP A 40 -17.16 -8.32 -5.63
CA TRP A 40 -17.47 -9.17 -4.48
C TRP A 40 -17.59 -8.37 -3.18
N LEU A 41 -16.68 -7.42 -2.94
CA LEU A 41 -16.75 -6.51 -1.80
C LEU A 41 -18.03 -5.67 -1.83
N PHE A 42 -18.38 -5.13 -3.00
CA PHE A 42 -19.57 -4.30 -3.17
C PHE A 42 -20.86 -5.07 -2.85
N ILE A 43 -21.05 -6.25 -3.44
CA ILE A 43 -22.26 -7.05 -3.18
C ILE A 43 -22.32 -7.54 -1.72
N THR A 44 -21.17 -7.75 -1.07
CA THR A 44 -21.10 -8.17 0.33
C THR A 44 -21.62 -7.08 1.28
N SER A 45 -21.49 -5.81 0.92
CA SER A 45 -22.08 -4.70 1.70
C SER A 45 -23.61 -4.74 1.80
N PHE A 46 -24.27 -5.51 0.92
CA PHE A 46 -25.72 -5.69 0.90
C PHE A 46 -26.18 -7.05 1.43
N LYS A 47 -25.26 -7.88 1.96
CA LYS A 47 -25.61 -9.20 2.52
C LYS A 47 -25.98 -9.09 3.99
N LEU A 48 -26.88 -9.96 4.46
CA LEU A 48 -27.09 -10.14 5.89
C LEU A 48 -25.89 -10.85 6.54
N PRO A 49 -25.63 -10.65 7.84
CA PRO A 49 -24.51 -11.29 8.54
C PRO A 49 -24.51 -12.83 8.44
N GLU A 50 -25.69 -13.42 8.30
CA GLU A 50 -25.90 -14.86 8.14
C GLU A 50 -25.46 -15.35 6.76
N ASP A 51 -25.80 -14.62 5.70
CA ASP A 51 -25.47 -14.96 4.31
C ASP A 51 -23.96 -14.85 4.00
N VAL A 52 -23.23 -14.07 4.79
CA VAL A 52 -21.77 -13.92 4.66
C VAL A 52 -21.02 -15.10 5.30
N LYS A 53 -21.55 -15.67 6.39
CA LYS A 53 -20.84 -16.68 7.19
C LYS A 53 -21.03 -18.11 6.70
N PHE A 54 -22.19 -18.43 6.13
CA PHE A 54 -22.59 -19.82 5.92
C PHE A 54 -22.55 -20.29 4.46
N TYR A 55 -22.60 -19.38 3.47
CA TYR A 55 -22.69 -19.76 2.06
C TYR A 55 -21.78 -18.90 1.15
N PRO A 56 -21.05 -19.51 0.20
CA PRO A 56 -20.32 -18.76 -0.83
C PRO A 56 -21.32 -18.25 -1.88
N THR A 57 -21.96 -17.12 -1.57
CA THR A 57 -22.96 -16.49 -2.44
C THR A 57 -22.30 -15.43 -3.32
N TYR A 58 -22.61 -15.40 -4.62
CA TYR A 58 -21.96 -14.47 -5.57
C TYR A 58 -22.97 -13.66 -6.39
N LEU A 59 -24.19 -14.17 -6.57
CA LEU A 59 -25.20 -13.54 -7.42
C LEU A 59 -26.35 -12.96 -6.56
N PRO A 60 -26.58 -11.63 -6.60
CA PRO A 60 -27.73 -11.02 -5.92
C PRO A 60 -29.04 -11.53 -6.52
N TRP A 61 -30.08 -11.66 -5.68
CA TRP A 61 -31.43 -12.15 -6.02
C TRP A 61 -31.54 -13.64 -6.41
N ILE A 62 -30.41 -14.32 -6.62
CA ILE A 62 -30.36 -15.77 -6.84
C ILE A 62 -29.86 -16.46 -5.58
N ASP A 63 -28.72 -15.99 -5.04
CA ASP A 63 -28.06 -16.63 -3.90
C ASP A 63 -28.42 -16.00 -2.55
N PHE A 64 -28.81 -14.71 -2.55
CA PHE A 64 -29.17 -13.97 -1.33
C PHE A 64 -30.13 -12.81 -1.67
N ASN A 65 -30.89 -12.35 -0.67
CA ASN A 65 -31.75 -11.18 -0.78
C ASN A 65 -30.99 -9.92 -0.33
N PRO A 66 -30.75 -8.94 -1.23
CA PRO A 66 -30.04 -7.72 -0.86
C PRO A 66 -30.78 -6.95 0.23
N SER A 67 -30.05 -6.56 1.28
CA SER A 67 -30.55 -5.81 2.43
C SER A 67 -29.68 -4.58 2.70
N LEU A 68 -30.30 -3.53 3.22
CA LEU A 68 -29.60 -2.31 3.68
C LEU A 68 -29.20 -2.38 5.16
N HIS A 69 -29.37 -3.53 5.81
CA HIS A 69 -29.11 -3.70 7.24
C HIS A 69 -27.69 -3.30 7.66
N ALA A 70 -26.66 -3.65 6.89
CA ALA A 70 -25.29 -3.26 7.19
C ALA A 70 -25.09 -1.73 7.14
N TRP A 71 -25.69 -1.06 6.16
CA TRP A 71 -25.65 0.39 6.03
C TRP A 71 -26.39 1.08 7.17
N GLU A 72 -27.57 0.57 7.54
CA GLU A 72 -28.34 1.11 8.65
C GLU A 72 -27.58 0.96 9.98
N ASN A 73 -26.96 -0.19 10.21
CA ASN A 73 -26.19 -0.44 11.43
C ASN A 73 -24.98 0.51 11.53
N ILE A 74 -24.23 0.68 10.44
CA ILE A 74 -23.04 1.55 10.40
C ILE A 74 -23.42 3.04 10.52
N LEU A 75 -24.54 3.46 9.92
CA LEU A 75 -24.92 4.87 9.83
C LEU A 75 -25.76 5.37 11.01
N PHE A 76 -26.53 4.50 11.65
CA PHE A 76 -27.50 4.91 12.68
C PHE A 76 -27.29 4.22 14.05
N VAL A 77 -26.87 2.95 14.08
CA VAL A 77 -26.69 2.21 15.35
C VAL A 77 -25.31 2.44 15.94
N ASP A 78 -24.25 2.14 15.19
CA ASP A 78 -22.84 2.27 15.62
C ASP A 78 -22.21 3.56 15.08
N SER A 79 -23.04 4.58 14.84
CA SER A 79 -22.67 5.76 14.08
C SER A 79 -21.52 6.55 14.72
N GLU A 80 -21.55 6.76 16.03
CA GLU A 80 -20.49 7.51 16.74
C GLU A 80 -19.11 6.84 16.62
N ASP A 81 -18.99 5.56 16.97
CA ASP A 81 -17.72 4.82 16.90
C ASP A 81 -17.19 4.73 15.45
N THR A 82 -18.12 4.57 14.51
CA THR A 82 -17.84 4.54 13.07
C THR A 82 -17.26 5.88 12.61
N TYR A 83 -17.95 7.00 12.88
CA TYR A 83 -17.50 8.33 12.47
C TYR A 83 -16.15 8.70 13.11
N HIS A 84 -15.96 8.39 14.38
CA HIS A 84 -14.69 8.62 15.07
C HIS A 84 -13.55 7.83 14.43
N SER A 85 -13.75 6.56 14.10
CA SER A 85 -12.75 5.71 13.47
C SER A 85 -12.36 6.19 12.06
N TYR A 86 -13.33 6.62 11.25
CA TYR A 86 -13.06 7.20 9.94
C TYR A 86 -12.31 8.52 10.03
N PHE A 87 -12.73 9.41 10.94
CA PHE A 87 -12.09 10.70 11.10
C PHE A 87 -10.64 10.56 11.62
N ASN A 88 -10.41 9.67 12.58
CA ASN A 88 -9.07 9.32 13.05
C ASN A 88 -8.20 8.80 11.90
N SER A 89 -8.74 7.93 11.05
CA SER A 89 -8.01 7.40 9.89
C SER A 89 -7.65 8.47 8.86
N ILE A 90 -8.54 9.43 8.62
CA ILE A 90 -8.27 10.58 7.74
C ILE A 90 -7.16 11.44 8.32
N ILE A 91 -7.25 11.80 9.60
CA ILE A 91 -6.22 12.60 10.28
C ILE A 91 -4.86 11.89 10.24
N ILE A 92 -4.82 10.63 10.69
CA ILE A 92 -3.57 9.87 10.78
C ILE A 92 -2.96 9.67 9.38
N SER A 93 -3.76 9.30 8.38
CA SER A 93 -3.25 9.08 7.03
C SER A 93 -2.74 10.38 6.38
N PHE A 94 -3.42 11.51 6.62
CA PHE A 94 -2.98 12.81 6.12
C PHE A 94 -1.63 13.23 6.71
N PHE A 95 -1.49 13.25 8.04
CA PHE A 95 -0.24 13.63 8.68
C PHE A 95 0.90 12.63 8.39
N SER A 96 0.60 11.33 8.36
CA SER A 96 1.56 10.29 8.00
C SER A 96 2.08 10.46 6.56
N THR A 97 1.20 10.78 5.62
CA THR A 97 1.59 11.00 4.21
C THR A 97 2.48 12.23 4.07
N ILE A 98 2.11 13.35 4.70
CA ILE A 98 2.93 14.57 4.68
C ILE A 98 4.32 14.31 5.27
N LEU A 99 4.36 13.67 6.44
CA LEU A 99 5.63 13.34 7.10
C LEU A 99 6.48 12.41 6.22
N SER A 100 5.86 11.41 5.59
CA SER A 100 6.53 10.46 4.70
C SER A 100 7.11 11.15 3.46
N ILE A 101 6.40 12.10 2.86
CA ILE A 101 6.90 12.89 1.72
C ILE A 101 8.08 13.76 2.14
N ILE A 102 7.99 14.44 3.28
CA ILE A 102 9.09 15.28 3.78
C ILE A 102 10.33 14.42 4.02
N VAL A 103 10.23 13.38 4.86
CA VAL A 103 11.36 12.51 5.19
C VAL A 103 11.91 11.80 3.94
N GLY A 104 11.03 11.28 3.09
CA GLY A 104 11.40 10.59 1.86
C GLY A 104 12.11 11.50 0.85
N SER A 105 11.65 12.73 0.68
CA SER A 105 12.29 13.70 -0.22
C SER A 105 13.67 14.14 0.28
N LEU A 106 13.84 14.38 1.59
CA LEU A 106 15.16 14.66 2.18
C LEU A 106 16.13 13.48 2.00
N ALA A 107 15.65 12.26 2.23
CA ALA A 107 16.46 11.05 2.04
C ALA A 107 16.86 10.85 0.58
N ALA A 108 15.93 11.06 -0.36
CA ALA A 108 16.20 10.99 -1.79
C ALA A 108 17.21 12.06 -2.24
N TYR A 109 17.10 13.28 -1.72
CA TYR A 109 18.06 14.35 -2.00
C TYR A 109 19.47 14.01 -1.50
N ALA A 110 19.58 13.49 -0.27
CA ALA A 110 20.84 13.04 0.29
C ALA A 110 21.49 11.96 -0.59
N LEU A 111 20.71 10.97 -1.03
CA LEU A 111 21.20 9.88 -1.88
C LEU A 111 21.62 10.38 -3.28
N ALA A 112 20.89 11.34 -3.86
CA ALA A 112 21.18 11.87 -5.19
C ALA A 112 22.41 12.80 -5.23
N ARG A 113 22.70 13.52 -4.13
CA ARG A 113 23.78 14.52 -4.08
C ARG A 113 25.05 14.03 -3.38
N ILE A 114 24.94 13.14 -2.40
CA ILE A 114 26.09 12.64 -1.64
C ILE A 114 26.57 11.35 -2.29
N LYS A 115 27.86 11.26 -2.64
CA LYS A 115 28.49 10.00 -3.07
C LYS A 115 28.54 9.03 -1.90
N TYR A 116 27.45 8.32 -1.68
CA TYR A 116 27.28 7.36 -0.61
C TYR A 116 27.78 5.99 -1.08
N ALA A 117 28.83 5.46 -0.45
CA ALA A 117 29.25 4.07 -0.60
C ALA A 117 28.70 3.28 0.60
N PRO A 118 27.46 2.76 0.53
CA PRO A 118 26.86 2.03 1.63
C PRO A 118 27.65 0.77 1.93
N ASN A 119 28.08 0.61 3.18
CA ASN A 119 28.60 -0.67 3.64
C ASN A 119 27.43 -1.66 3.67
N PHE A 120 27.51 -2.73 2.89
CA PHE A 120 26.50 -3.80 2.82
C PHE A 120 26.13 -4.35 4.21
N ARG A 121 27.11 -4.36 5.13
CA ARG A 121 26.93 -4.73 6.55
C ARG A 121 25.91 -3.85 7.27
N THR A 122 25.90 -2.54 7.03
CA THR A 122 24.97 -1.61 7.68
C THR A 122 23.54 -1.81 7.19
N ILE A 123 23.36 -1.99 5.88
CA ILE A 123 22.04 -2.28 5.28
C ILE A 123 21.53 -3.63 5.81
N PHE A 124 22.37 -4.65 5.82
CA PHE A 124 22.02 -5.98 6.32
C PHE A 124 21.63 -5.96 7.81
N LEU A 125 22.40 -5.26 8.66
CA LEU A 125 22.08 -5.07 10.07
C LEU A 125 20.75 -4.34 10.26
N PHE A 126 20.50 -3.26 9.50
CA PHE A 126 19.23 -2.52 9.55
C PHE A 126 18.03 -3.42 9.24
N VAL A 127 18.10 -4.18 8.14
CA VAL A 127 17.03 -5.10 7.73
C VAL A 127 16.80 -6.20 8.79
N MET A 128 17.87 -6.76 9.34
CA MET A 128 17.79 -7.79 10.39
C MET A 128 17.13 -7.27 11.68
N ILE A 129 17.45 -6.05 12.09
CA ILE A 129 16.84 -5.41 13.27
C ILE A 129 15.35 -5.10 13.03
N MET A 130 14.99 -4.65 11.83
CA MET A 130 13.60 -4.41 11.47
C MET A 130 12.80 -5.72 11.45
N ALA A 131 13.34 -6.77 10.82
CA ALA A 131 12.69 -8.08 10.75
C ALA A 131 12.52 -8.71 12.14
N SER A 132 13.52 -8.61 13.02
CA SER A 132 13.42 -9.13 14.39
C SER A 132 12.37 -8.37 15.20
N ALA A 133 12.26 -7.04 15.05
CA ALA A 133 11.22 -6.25 15.70
C ALA A 133 9.81 -6.70 15.28
N PHE A 134 9.58 -6.94 13.98
CA PHE A 134 8.30 -7.46 13.49
C PHE A 134 7.95 -8.83 14.07
N VAL A 135 8.93 -9.74 14.14
CA VAL A 135 8.72 -11.09 14.71
C VAL A 135 8.44 -11.00 16.21
N ILE A 136 9.14 -10.14 16.94
CA ILE A 136 8.94 -9.98 18.39
C ILE A 136 7.52 -9.48 18.68
N VAL A 137 7.09 -8.42 17.98
CA VAL A 137 5.74 -7.86 18.16
C VAL A 137 4.66 -8.86 17.75
N GLY A 138 4.83 -9.53 16.61
CA GLY A 138 3.84 -10.47 16.08
C GLY A 138 3.72 -11.78 16.87
N LYS A 139 4.84 -12.30 17.41
CA LYS A 139 4.86 -13.60 18.12
C LYS A 139 4.58 -13.48 19.62
N TYR A 140 5.05 -12.41 20.26
CA TYR A 140 4.98 -12.29 21.71
C TYR A 140 3.82 -11.42 22.20
N SER A 141 2.94 -10.96 21.30
CA SER A 141 1.77 -10.12 21.63
C SER A 141 2.16 -9.00 22.60
N VAL A 142 3.30 -8.39 22.31
CA VAL A 142 3.93 -7.39 23.17
C VAL A 142 3.05 -6.15 23.22
N ASP A 143 2.86 -5.59 24.41
CA ASP A 143 2.09 -4.36 24.60
C ASP A 143 2.54 -3.25 23.64
N TRP A 144 1.57 -2.52 23.07
CA TRP A 144 1.79 -1.45 22.09
C TRP A 144 2.80 -0.37 22.56
N SER A 145 2.98 -0.22 23.88
CA SER A 145 3.99 0.64 24.50
C SER A 145 5.42 0.21 24.18
N LEU A 146 5.70 -1.10 24.13
CA LEU A 146 7.04 -1.59 23.81
C LEU A 146 7.33 -1.46 22.31
N GLY A 147 6.34 -1.70 21.45
CA GLY A 147 6.48 -1.54 20.00
C GLY A 147 6.83 -0.10 19.61
N THR A 148 6.14 0.87 20.22
CA THR A 148 6.43 2.29 20.04
C THR A 148 7.79 2.69 20.62
N ALA A 149 8.16 2.16 21.80
CA ALA A 149 9.49 2.39 22.38
C ALA A 149 10.62 1.89 21.47
N VAL A 150 10.49 0.67 20.92
CA VAL A 150 11.48 0.13 19.97
C VAL A 150 11.55 0.98 18.70
N GLY A 151 10.40 1.39 18.16
CA GLY A 151 10.34 2.29 17.01
C GLY A 151 11.06 3.63 17.25
N LEU A 152 10.84 4.25 18.41
CA LEU A 152 11.50 5.50 18.81
C LEU A 152 13.00 5.34 19.01
N VAL A 153 13.44 4.21 19.58
CA VAL A 153 14.86 3.90 19.74
C VAL A 153 15.55 3.75 18.38
N LEU A 154 14.94 3.03 17.44
CA LEU A 154 15.47 2.89 16.08
C LEU A 154 15.51 4.24 15.36
N PHE A 155 14.45 5.04 15.49
CA PHE A 155 14.41 6.39 14.95
C PHE A 155 15.52 7.28 15.53
N TYR A 156 15.75 7.23 16.84
CA TYR A 156 16.81 7.97 17.50
C TYR A 156 18.21 7.58 17.00
N PHE A 157 18.46 6.27 16.82
CA PHE A 157 19.73 5.79 16.27
C PHE A 157 19.94 6.24 14.83
N LEU A 158 18.91 6.16 13.99
CA LEU A 158 18.95 6.66 12.61
C LEU A 158 19.21 8.17 12.58
N TRP A 159 18.48 8.94 13.38
CA TRP A 159 18.64 10.39 13.50
C TRP A 159 20.07 10.76 13.91
N ARG A 160 20.64 10.07 14.91
CA ARG A 160 22.03 10.26 15.33
C ARG A 160 23.05 9.91 14.24
N ALA A 161 22.82 8.84 13.48
CA ALA A 161 23.69 8.47 12.37
C ALA A 161 23.67 9.55 11.28
N LEU A 162 22.48 10.06 10.95
CA LEU A 162 22.27 11.16 10.00
C LEU A 162 22.98 12.45 10.45
N LEU A 163 22.82 12.85 11.72
CA LEU A 163 23.47 14.03 12.28
C LEU A 163 25.00 13.94 12.23
N LYS A 164 25.58 12.77 12.58
CA LYS A 164 27.04 12.57 12.49
C LYS A 164 27.53 12.73 11.04
N GLN A 165 26.76 12.21 10.09
CA GLN A 165 27.14 12.26 8.68
C GLN A 165 27.03 13.68 8.10
N ILE A 166 26.00 14.43 8.48
CA ILE A 166 25.86 15.85 8.14
C ILE A 166 26.99 16.67 8.77
N TYR A 167 27.32 16.45 10.05
CA TYR A 167 28.40 17.15 10.73
C TYR A 167 29.75 16.93 10.04
N HIS A 168 30.05 15.70 9.62
CA HIS A 168 31.28 15.40 8.91
C HIS A 168 31.35 16.04 7.50
N LEU A 169 30.21 16.14 6.81
CA LEU A 169 30.11 16.86 5.54
C LEU A 169 30.40 18.37 5.71
N PHE A 170 29.83 18.99 6.74
CA PHE A 170 30.08 20.40 7.05
C PHE A 170 31.53 20.66 7.51
N SER A 171 32.12 19.75 8.30
CA SER A 171 33.51 19.92 8.76
C SER A 171 34.52 19.84 7.60
N ASN A 172 34.25 19.05 6.56
CA ASN A 172 35.11 18.94 5.38
C ASN A 172 34.95 20.10 4.38
N LEU A 173 33.93 20.96 4.54
CA LEU A 173 33.70 22.15 3.70
C LEU A 173 34.33 23.43 4.30
N LEU A 174 34.71 23.40 5.58
CA LEU A 174 35.31 24.52 6.31
C LEU A 174 36.85 24.46 6.39
N HIS A 175 37.46 23.46 5.76
CA HIS A 175 38.90 23.31 5.56
C HIS A 175 39.22 23.27 4.06
#